data_AF-A0A6M3IKH4-F1
#
_entry.id   AF-A0A6M3IKH4-F1
#
_cell.length_a   1.000
_cell.length_b   1.000
_cell.length_c   1.000
_cell.angle_alpha   90.00
_cell.angle_beta   90.00
_cell.angle_gamma   90.00
#
_symmetry.space_group_name_H-M   'P 1'
#
loop_
_entity.id
_entity.type
_entity.pdbx_description
1 polymer ?
#
loop_
_entity_poly.entity_id
_entity_poly.type
_entity_poly.pdbx_seq_one_letter_code
_entity_poly.pdbx_strand_id
1 'polypeptide(L)'
;MEDELIPTWGLLAAGADPTFTVLTATAGEELYFMAGDVIKFPRAGECMLITGTSDTDNTITVKRAFGDTTSAELCSTDYYFKIGTAFAEGSTSGDLSTKGTILSEKTNYLQIFRKSVEITRTMANTELYGGADRPFQRKKKGIELMREMERTFYFGEPKSDTGTTHPTRSTGGIDYWIATNETDASGTLTESEFEGFLRTVFRYGSNSRYLFSAPLILSVISLWAQKIRDRFNGVLGLLCRKI
;
A
#
# COMPACT_ATOMS: atom_id res chain seq x y z
N MET A 1 -6.59 -8.36 0.76
CA MET A 1 -6.19 -8.43 -0.65
C MET A 1 -6.43 -7.04 -1.18
N GLU A 2 -5.35 -6.33 -1.50
CA GLU A 2 -5.44 -5.02 -2.14
C GLU A 2 -5.81 -5.27 -3.60
N ASP A 3 -7.09 -5.11 -3.89
CA ASP A 3 -7.63 -5.23 -5.24
C ASP A 3 -8.24 -3.87 -5.56
N GLU A 4 -7.71 -3.22 -6.60
CA GLU A 4 -8.24 -1.95 -7.09
C GLU A 4 -8.96 -2.23 -8.41
N LEU A 5 -10.14 -1.63 -8.55
CA LEU A 5 -10.84 -1.67 -9.83
C LEU A 5 -9.96 -1.00 -10.88
N ILE A 6 -9.91 -1.58 -12.08
CA ILE A 6 -9.18 -1.01 -13.22
C ILE A 6 -9.55 0.48 -13.36
N PRO A 7 -8.56 1.39 -13.37
CA PRO A 7 -8.81 2.82 -13.52
C PRO A 7 -9.62 3.12 -14.79
N THR A 8 -10.51 4.10 -14.71
CA THR A 8 -11.34 4.52 -15.86
C THR A 8 -10.76 5.71 -16.63
N TRP A 9 -9.68 6.30 -16.13
CA TRP A 9 -9.03 7.50 -16.66
C TRP A 9 -7.64 7.15 -17.21
N GLY A 10 -7.25 7.85 -18.26
CA GLY A 10 -5.90 7.81 -18.82
C GLY A 10 -5.46 9.21 -19.28
N LEU A 11 -4.16 9.36 -19.48
CA LEU A 11 -3.49 10.58 -19.94
C LEU A 11 -2.80 10.30 -21.28
N LEU A 12 -2.95 11.25 -22.20
CA LEU A 12 -2.35 11.18 -23.52
C LEU A 12 -0.88 11.63 -23.47
N ALA A 13 0.04 10.76 -23.90
CA ALA A 13 1.48 11.04 -23.83
C ALA A 13 1.97 12.01 -24.93
N ALA A 14 1.34 12.00 -26.11
CA ALA A 14 1.69 12.87 -27.22
C ALA A 14 0.43 13.42 -27.90
N GLY A 15 0.51 14.66 -28.39
CA GLY A 15 -0.59 15.27 -29.13
C GLY A 15 -0.92 14.47 -30.40
N ALA A 16 -2.18 14.55 -30.83
CA ALA A 16 -2.67 13.84 -31.99
C ALA A 16 -3.54 14.75 -32.86
N ASP A 17 -3.18 14.82 -34.15
CA ASP A 17 -3.94 15.56 -35.16
C ASP A 17 -5.29 14.88 -35.42
N PRO A 18 -6.28 15.59 -35.99
CA PRO A 18 -7.62 15.07 -36.25
C PRO A 18 -7.66 13.84 -37.18
N THR A 19 -6.59 13.54 -37.91
CA THR A 19 -6.48 12.39 -38.82
C THR A 19 -5.83 11.17 -38.18
N PHE A 20 -5.21 11.31 -37.00
CA PHE A 20 -4.51 10.21 -36.34
C PHE A 20 -5.50 9.20 -35.78
N THR A 21 -5.27 7.93 -36.09
CA THR A 21 -6.04 6.76 -35.61
C THR A 21 -5.29 5.95 -34.56
N VAL A 22 -4.05 6.34 -34.23
CA VAL A 22 -3.22 5.72 -33.19
C VAL A 22 -2.88 6.81 -32.19
N LEU A 23 -3.29 6.60 -30.94
CA LEU A 23 -3.00 7.47 -29.81
C LEU A 23 -1.94 6.81 -28.95
N THR A 24 -0.96 7.57 -28.49
CA THR A 24 0.04 7.10 -27.50
C THR A 24 -0.45 7.43 -26.10
N ALA A 25 -0.74 6.40 -25.31
CA ALA A 25 -1.05 6.54 -23.89
C ALA A 25 0.25 6.76 -23.10
N THR A 26 0.13 7.26 -21.87
CA THR A 26 1.24 7.20 -20.92
C THR A 26 1.55 5.74 -20.62
N ALA A 27 2.82 5.40 -20.47
CA ALA A 27 3.26 4.01 -20.33
C ALA A 27 2.49 3.25 -19.24
N GLY A 28 1.88 2.12 -19.61
CA GLY A 28 1.11 1.27 -18.71
C GLY A 28 -0.38 1.65 -18.58
N GLU A 29 -0.83 2.79 -19.13
CA GLU A 29 -2.23 3.22 -19.05
C GLU A 29 -3.10 2.66 -20.19
N GLU A 30 -2.48 2.23 -21.30
CA GLU A 30 -3.16 1.48 -22.36
C GLU A 30 -3.77 0.17 -21.84
N LEU A 31 -3.16 -0.40 -20.79
CA LEU A 31 -3.67 -1.56 -20.06
C LEU A 31 -4.95 -1.26 -19.26
N TYR A 32 -5.47 -0.04 -19.22
CA TYR A 32 -6.77 0.22 -18.58
C TYR A 32 -7.95 -0.02 -19.53
N PHE A 33 -7.70 -0.01 -20.84
CA PHE A 33 -8.74 -0.03 -21.86
C PHE A 33 -8.71 -1.32 -22.69
N MET A 34 -9.81 -1.59 -23.38
CA MET A 34 -9.99 -2.74 -24.28
C MET A 34 -10.49 -2.31 -25.65
N ALA A 35 -10.27 -3.17 -26.64
CA ALA A 35 -11.03 -3.09 -27.89
C ALA A 35 -12.55 -3.14 -27.61
N GLY A 36 -13.29 -2.25 -28.25
CA GLY A 36 -14.73 -2.07 -28.05
C GLY A 36 -15.09 -1.05 -26.95
N ASP A 37 -14.13 -0.50 -26.21
CA ASP A 37 -14.40 0.59 -25.27
C ASP A 37 -14.61 1.93 -26.01
N VAL A 38 -15.56 2.72 -25.53
CA VAL A 38 -15.76 4.11 -25.95
C VAL A 38 -15.10 5.03 -24.93
N ILE A 39 -14.20 5.88 -25.43
CA ILE A 39 -13.49 6.89 -24.63
C ILE A 39 -13.94 8.29 -25.03
N LYS A 40 -13.88 9.22 -24.08
CA LYS A 40 -14.17 10.63 -24.31
C LYS A 40 -13.05 11.50 -23.78
N PHE A 41 -12.68 12.50 -24.59
CA PHE A 41 -11.77 13.58 -24.22
C PHE A 41 -12.59 14.78 -23.74
N PRO A 42 -12.62 15.11 -22.44
CA PRO A 42 -13.45 16.20 -21.93
C PRO A 42 -13.06 17.58 -22.49
N ARG A 43 -11.75 17.81 -22.74
CA ARG A 43 -11.25 19.09 -23.29
C ARG A 43 -11.71 19.29 -24.74
N ALA A 44 -11.55 18.27 -25.57
CA ALA A 44 -11.86 18.32 -26.99
C ALA A 44 -13.35 18.07 -27.29
N GLY A 45 -14.08 17.45 -26.35
CA GLY A 45 -15.47 17.05 -26.54
C GLY A 45 -15.66 15.85 -27.47
N GLU A 46 -14.58 15.22 -27.93
CA GLU A 46 -14.61 14.11 -28.89
C GLU A 46 -14.83 12.77 -28.19
N CYS A 47 -15.70 11.94 -28.78
CA CYS A 47 -15.88 10.54 -28.43
C CYS A 47 -15.23 9.64 -29.49
N MET A 48 -14.53 8.61 -29.06
CA MET A 48 -13.83 7.67 -29.93
C MET A 48 -14.08 6.23 -29.50
N LEU A 49 -14.10 5.31 -30.46
CA LEU A 49 -14.19 3.88 -30.21
C LEU A 49 -12.80 3.25 -30.32
N ILE A 50 -12.38 2.50 -29.31
CA ILE A 50 -11.11 1.77 -29.32
C ILE A 50 -11.27 0.51 -30.18
N THR A 51 -10.40 0.36 -31.16
CA THR A 51 -10.35 -0.83 -32.04
C THR A 51 -9.32 -1.86 -31.61
N GLY A 52 -8.37 -1.46 -30.76
CA GLY A 52 -7.28 -2.31 -30.29
C GLY A 52 -6.27 -1.54 -29.45
N THR A 53 -5.51 -2.25 -28.63
CA THR A 53 -4.44 -1.70 -27.78
C THR A 53 -3.15 -2.51 -27.98
N SER A 54 -2.00 -1.85 -27.89
CA SER A 54 -0.67 -2.48 -27.98
C SER A 54 0.14 -2.13 -26.74
N ASP A 55 0.45 -3.15 -25.93
CA ASP A 55 1.30 -3.06 -24.72
C ASP A 55 2.77 -2.76 -25.08
N THR A 56 3.27 -3.31 -26.19
CA THR A 56 4.67 -3.08 -26.61
C THR A 56 4.96 -1.63 -26.98
N ASP A 57 3.98 -0.94 -27.56
CA ASP A 57 4.15 0.43 -28.05
C ASP A 57 3.46 1.49 -27.17
N ASN A 58 2.76 1.07 -26.11
CA ASN A 58 1.87 1.92 -25.29
C ASN A 58 0.83 2.69 -26.14
N THR A 59 0.24 2.02 -27.14
CA THR A 59 -0.68 2.66 -28.09
C THR A 59 -2.11 2.16 -27.99
N ILE A 60 -3.05 3.07 -28.25
CA ILE A 60 -4.48 2.82 -28.37
C ILE A 60 -4.89 3.17 -29.80
N THR A 61 -5.32 2.17 -30.55
CA THR A 61 -5.90 2.37 -31.88
C THR A 61 -7.38 2.71 -31.75
N VAL A 62 -7.80 3.79 -32.41
CA VAL A 62 -9.13 4.36 -32.26
C VAL A 62 -9.77 4.68 -33.61
N LYS A 63 -11.10 4.54 -33.64
CA LYS A 63 -11.96 5.16 -34.64
C LYS A 63 -12.44 6.50 -34.09
N ARG A 64 -11.96 7.57 -34.74
CA ARG A 64 -12.29 8.98 -34.46
C ARG A 64 -13.76 9.29 -34.75
N ALA A 65 -14.26 10.41 -34.21
CA ALA A 65 -15.62 10.91 -34.46
C ALA A 65 -16.71 9.82 -34.31
N PHE A 66 -16.71 9.11 -33.18
CA PHE A 66 -17.70 8.08 -32.90
C PHE A 66 -18.98 8.74 -32.35
N GLY A 67 -20.03 8.76 -33.17
CA GLY A 67 -21.29 9.49 -32.91
C GLY A 67 -21.32 10.86 -33.59
N ASP A 68 -22.05 11.82 -33.01
CA ASP A 68 -22.20 13.18 -33.56
C ASP A 68 -21.03 14.14 -33.21
N THR A 69 -19.90 13.60 -32.74
CA THR A 69 -18.74 14.41 -32.36
C THR A 69 -17.77 14.59 -33.53
N THR A 70 -17.17 15.77 -33.67
CA THR A 70 -16.20 16.07 -34.72
C THR A 70 -14.78 15.82 -34.25
N SER A 71 -13.91 15.36 -35.15
CA SER A 71 -12.49 15.16 -34.84
C SER A 71 -11.78 16.47 -34.53
N ALA A 72 -11.13 16.52 -33.36
CA ALA A 72 -10.45 17.71 -32.85
C ALA A 72 -8.96 17.46 -32.58
N GLU A 73 -8.17 18.51 -32.50
CA GLU A 73 -6.74 18.40 -32.11
C GLU A 73 -6.62 18.05 -30.63
N LEU A 74 -5.87 16.98 -30.36
CA LEU A 74 -5.53 16.55 -29.00
C LEU A 74 -4.13 17.05 -28.64
N CYS A 75 -3.98 17.52 -27.41
CA CYS A 75 -2.71 17.98 -26.88
C CYS A 75 -2.07 16.87 -26.02
N SER A 76 -0.74 16.82 -25.99
CA SER A 76 -0.04 16.03 -24.96
C SER A 76 -0.54 16.47 -23.58
N THR A 77 -0.77 15.53 -22.67
CA THR A 77 -1.39 15.72 -21.33
C THR A 77 -2.92 15.80 -21.29
N ASP A 78 -3.61 15.62 -22.41
CA ASP A 78 -5.07 15.52 -22.36
C ASP A 78 -5.53 14.26 -21.63
N TYR A 79 -6.46 14.44 -20.70
CA TYR A 79 -7.13 13.34 -20.05
C TYR A 79 -8.26 12.79 -20.91
N TYR A 80 -8.43 11.48 -20.88
CA TYR A 80 -9.58 10.79 -21.43
C TYR A 80 -10.13 9.80 -20.41
N PHE A 81 -11.42 9.51 -20.51
CA PHE A 81 -12.07 8.55 -19.63
C PHE A 81 -12.94 7.57 -20.41
N LYS A 82 -13.07 6.37 -19.87
CA LYS A 82 -13.94 5.31 -20.39
C LYS A 82 -15.39 5.60 -20.04
N ILE A 83 -16.25 5.66 -21.06
CA ILE A 83 -17.71 5.75 -20.88
C ILE A 83 -18.31 4.36 -20.67
N GLY A 84 -17.91 3.40 -21.50
CA GLY A 84 -18.48 2.05 -21.50
C GLY A 84 -18.05 1.27 -22.74
N THR A 85 -18.56 0.05 -22.88
CA THR A 85 -18.30 -0.81 -24.04
C THR A 85 -19.40 -0.65 -25.09
N ALA A 86 -19.02 -0.67 -26.37
CA ALA A 86 -19.91 -0.67 -27.51
C ALA A 86 -19.51 -1.80 -28.47
N PHE A 87 -20.05 -2.99 -28.23
CA PHE A 87 -19.85 -4.16 -29.08
C PHE A 87 -20.94 -4.28 -30.14
N ALA A 88 -20.58 -4.86 -31.30
CA ALA A 88 -21.55 -5.14 -32.36
C ALA A 88 -22.50 -6.26 -31.94
N GLU A 89 -23.76 -6.20 -32.42
CA GLU A 89 -24.74 -7.25 -32.15
C GLU A 89 -24.26 -8.60 -32.74
N GLY A 90 -24.29 -9.65 -31.92
CA GLY A 90 -23.84 -10.99 -32.32
C GLY A 90 -22.33 -11.19 -32.35
N SER A 91 -21.52 -10.21 -31.91
CA SER A 91 -20.07 -10.41 -31.80
C SER A 91 -19.72 -11.39 -30.68
N THR A 92 -18.63 -12.13 -30.86
CA THR A 92 -17.99 -12.86 -29.76
C THR A 92 -17.69 -11.89 -28.62
N SER A 93 -17.82 -12.34 -27.37
CA SER A 93 -17.38 -11.56 -26.21
C SER A 93 -15.94 -11.09 -26.44
N GLY A 94 -15.64 -9.83 -26.08
CA GLY A 94 -14.31 -9.25 -26.25
C GLY A 94 -13.23 -10.14 -25.62
N ASP A 95 -12.00 -10.02 -26.13
CA ASP A 95 -10.88 -10.85 -25.67
C ASP A 95 -10.85 -10.94 -24.14
N LEU A 96 -10.67 -12.17 -23.64
CA LEU A 96 -10.44 -12.46 -22.23
C LEU A 96 -9.17 -11.72 -21.83
N SER A 97 -9.32 -10.45 -21.45
CA SER A 97 -8.19 -9.72 -20.92
C SER A 97 -7.81 -10.44 -19.63
N THR A 98 -6.56 -10.83 -19.54
CA THR A 98 -5.91 -11.37 -18.34
C THR A 98 -5.83 -10.33 -17.22
N LYS A 99 -6.75 -9.36 -17.16
CA LYS A 99 -6.89 -8.33 -16.12
C LYS A 99 -7.74 -8.81 -14.94
N GLY A 100 -7.75 -10.12 -14.71
CA GLY A 100 -8.20 -10.68 -13.44
C GLY A 100 -7.09 -10.52 -12.40
N THR A 101 -7.46 -10.37 -11.13
CA THR A 101 -6.50 -10.26 -10.02
C THR A 101 -5.56 -11.47 -10.01
N ILE A 102 -4.27 -11.24 -10.26
CA ILE A 102 -3.26 -12.30 -10.24
C ILE A 102 -2.96 -12.62 -8.77
N LEU A 103 -3.18 -13.88 -8.37
CA LEU A 103 -2.79 -14.36 -7.04
C LEU A 103 -1.28 -14.58 -6.98
N SER A 104 -0.59 -13.86 -6.11
CA SER A 104 0.82 -14.10 -5.80
C SER A 104 0.94 -15.02 -4.58
N GLU A 105 1.61 -16.16 -4.73
CA GLU A 105 1.92 -17.05 -3.61
C GLU A 105 3.07 -16.46 -2.77
N LYS A 106 2.80 -16.18 -1.49
CA LYS A 106 3.79 -15.69 -0.53
C LYS A 106 4.17 -16.83 0.43
N THR A 107 5.45 -17.16 0.51
CA THR A 107 5.97 -18.23 1.38
C THR A 107 6.90 -17.70 2.47
N ASN A 108 6.83 -18.24 3.69
CA ASN A 108 7.73 -17.92 4.79
C ASN A 108 8.37 -19.19 5.37
N TYR A 109 9.53 -19.06 6.00
CA TYR A 109 10.19 -20.14 6.71
C TYR A 109 9.83 -20.13 8.21
N LEU A 110 9.91 -21.30 8.84
CA LEU A 110 9.80 -21.45 10.28
C LEU A 110 11.18 -21.38 10.94
N GLN A 111 11.29 -20.61 12.01
CA GLN A 111 12.50 -20.46 12.81
C GLN A 111 12.34 -21.10 14.20
N ILE A 112 13.43 -21.71 14.69
CA ILE A 112 13.48 -22.31 16.03
C ILE A 112 14.13 -21.32 17.00
N PHE A 113 13.38 -20.93 18.03
CA PHE A 113 13.87 -20.05 19.11
C PHE A 113 14.25 -20.86 20.34
N ARG A 114 15.47 -20.69 20.85
CA ARG A 114 15.95 -21.40 22.06
C ARG A 114 16.86 -20.52 22.90
N LYS A 115 16.68 -20.57 24.23
CA LYS A 115 17.62 -20.05 25.23
C LYS A 115 17.83 -21.07 26.34
N SER A 116 19.08 -21.23 26.76
CA SER A 116 19.45 -22.10 27.88
C SER A 116 19.50 -21.31 29.20
N VAL A 117 19.26 -22.04 30.29
CA VAL A 117 19.46 -21.57 31.66
C VAL A 117 20.36 -22.60 32.34
N GLU A 118 21.49 -22.15 32.87
CA GLU A 118 22.41 -23.01 33.61
C GLU A 118 22.30 -22.72 35.10
N ILE A 119 22.10 -23.77 35.90
CA ILE A 119 22.04 -23.69 37.37
C ILE A 119 22.74 -24.92 37.92
N THR A 120 23.66 -24.69 38.83
CA THR A 120 24.41 -25.76 39.49
C THR A 120 23.54 -26.46 40.54
N ARG A 121 23.82 -27.74 40.80
CA ARG A 121 23.07 -28.54 41.80
C ARG A 121 23.19 -27.97 43.22
N THR A 122 24.35 -27.40 43.57
CA THR A 122 24.56 -26.75 44.87
C THR A 122 23.67 -25.53 45.01
N MET A 123 23.64 -24.67 43.99
CA MET A 123 22.81 -23.45 43.98
C MET A 123 21.31 -23.77 44.00
N ALA A 124 20.88 -24.85 43.33
CA ALA A 124 19.49 -25.28 43.35
C ALA A 124 19.01 -25.77 44.74
N ASN A 125 19.93 -26.24 45.58
CA ASN A 125 19.64 -26.75 46.93
C ASN A 125 19.93 -25.74 48.05
N THR A 126 20.52 -24.58 47.74
CA THR A 126 20.69 -23.49 48.70
C THR A 126 19.39 -22.69 48.81
N GLU A 127 18.95 -22.41 50.03
CA GLU A 127 17.85 -21.48 50.27
C GLU A 127 18.37 -20.03 50.14
N LEU A 128 17.96 -19.35 49.07
CA LEU A 128 18.24 -17.93 48.89
C LEU A 128 17.10 -17.09 49.50
N TYR A 129 17.45 -15.95 50.09
CA TYR A 129 16.48 -15.00 50.66
C TYR A 129 15.42 -14.51 49.66
N GLY A 130 15.74 -14.52 48.35
CA GLY A 130 14.83 -14.15 47.27
C GLY A 130 13.96 -15.28 46.71
N GLY A 131 13.98 -16.47 47.31
CA GLY A 131 13.27 -17.66 46.83
C GLY A 131 14.09 -18.51 45.85
N ALA A 132 13.45 -19.50 45.22
CA ALA A 132 14.14 -20.44 44.34
C ALA A 132 14.64 -19.77 43.05
N ASP A 133 15.94 -19.84 42.79
CA ASP A 133 16.59 -19.15 41.65
C ASP A 133 16.22 -19.79 40.29
N ARG A 134 15.95 -21.10 40.25
CA ARG A 134 15.59 -21.82 39.01
C ARG A 134 14.34 -21.31 38.28
N PRO A 135 13.18 -21.18 38.93
CA PRO A 135 12.01 -20.60 38.29
C PRO A 135 12.25 -19.13 37.91
N PHE A 136 13.01 -18.37 38.70
CA PHE A 136 13.33 -16.98 38.40
C PHE A 136 14.15 -16.81 37.12
N GLN A 137 15.26 -17.54 36.99
CA GLN A 137 16.11 -17.48 35.79
C GLN A 137 15.38 -17.99 34.55
N ARG A 138 14.54 -19.03 34.68
CA ARG A 138 13.66 -19.50 33.59
C ARG A 138 12.68 -18.43 33.14
N LYS A 139 12.03 -17.73 34.08
CA LYS A 139 11.14 -16.62 33.76
C LYS A 139 11.88 -15.48 33.07
N LYS A 140 13.05 -15.11 33.57
CA LYS A 140 13.90 -14.06 32.98
C LYS A 140 14.30 -14.41 31.54
N LYS A 141 14.79 -15.63 31.30
CA LYS A 141 15.13 -16.10 29.95
C LYS A 141 13.92 -16.25 29.04
N GLY A 142 12.76 -16.62 29.59
CA GLY A 142 11.49 -16.60 28.86
C GLY A 142 11.13 -15.21 28.36
N ILE A 143 11.25 -14.18 29.20
CA ILE A 143 10.99 -12.78 28.81
C ILE A 143 11.99 -12.31 27.73
N GLU A 144 13.27 -12.64 27.88
CA GLU A 144 14.27 -12.34 26.85
C GLU A 144 13.96 -13.03 25.51
N LEU A 145 13.51 -14.29 25.55
CA LEU A 145 13.13 -15.06 24.36
C LEU A 145 11.91 -14.45 23.67
N MET A 146 10.90 -14.02 24.43
CA MET A 146 9.72 -13.34 23.88
C MET A 146 10.09 -12.02 23.20
N ARG A 147 11.02 -11.25 23.79
CA ARG A 147 11.54 -10.02 23.17
C ARG A 147 12.34 -10.30 21.89
N GLU A 148 13.05 -11.42 21.82
CA GLU A 148 13.73 -11.87 20.60
C GLU A 148 12.74 -12.27 19.51
N MET A 149 11.68 -13.01 19.86
CA MET A 149 10.60 -13.35 18.95
C MET A 149 9.92 -12.11 18.39
N GLU A 150 9.55 -11.16 19.25
CA GLU A 150 8.94 -9.88 18.85
C GLU A 150 9.80 -9.16 17.81
N ARG A 151 11.10 -8.95 18.08
CA ARG A 151 12.00 -8.28 17.13
C ARG A 151 12.15 -9.05 15.82
N THR A 152 12.13 -10.38 15.87
CA THR A 152 12.18 -11.21 14.66
C THR A 152 10.91 -11.05 13.83
N PHE A 153 9.74 -10.93 14.45
CA PHE A 153 8.50 -10.66 13.74
C PHE A 153 8.42 -9.25 13.17
N TYR A 154 9.09 -8.26 13.76
CA TYR A 154 9.18 -6.93 13.16
C TYR A 154 10.21 -6.86 12.02
N PHE A 155 11.44 -7.31 12.26
CA PHE A 155 12.61 -7.01 11.39
C PHE A 155 13.30 -8.25 10.80
N GLY A 156 12.70 -9.44 10.92
CA GLY A 156 13.30 -10.67 10.42
C GLY A 156 13.36 -10.70 8.89
N GLU A 157 14.38 -11.35 8.35
CA GLU A 157 14.48 -11.65 6.92
C GLU A 157 14.40 -13.16 6.69
N PRO A 158 13.63 -13.62 5.69
CA PRO A 158 13.53 -15.04 5.40
C PRO A 158 14.81 -15.54 4.75
N LYS A 159 15.50 -16.49 5.39
CA LYS A 159 16.69 -17.12 4.83
C LYS A 159 16.71 -18.60 5.19
N SER A 160 17.12 -19.42 4.24
CA SER A 160 17.43 -20.84 4.46
C SER A 160 18.91 -21.04 4.16
N ASP A 161 19.71 -21.20 5.21
CA ASP A 161 21.12 -21.54 5.08
C ASP A 161 21.29 -23.07 5.19
N THR A 162 21.86 -23.66 4.14
CA THR A 162 22.09 -25.11 3.99
C THR A 162 23.56 -25.47 4.18
N GLY A 163 24.41 -24.54 4.62
CA GLY A 163 25.85 -24.74 4.77
C GLY A 163 26.27 -25.71 5.87
N THR A 164 25.34 -26.23 6.67
CA THR A 164 25.63 -27.24 7.71
C THR A 164 24.76 -28.48 7.55
N THR A 165 25.11 -29.58 8.23
CA THR A 165 24.37 -30.87 8.18
C THR A 165 22.89 -30.73 8.52
N HIS A 166 22.49 -29.65 9.22
CA HIS A 166 21.09 -29.32 9.48
C HIS A 166 20.80 -27.88 9.03
N PRO A 167 19.81 -27.65 8.16
CA PRO A 167 19.55 -26.31 7.63
C PRO A 167 19.09 -25.36 8.74
N THR A 168 19.70 -24.19 8.80
CA THR A 168 19.29 -23.09 9.67
C THR A 168 18.36 -22.16 8.89
N ARG A 169 17.21 -21.84 9.49
CA ARG A 169 16.18 -21.02 8.85
C ARG A 169 15.85 -19.80 9.72
N SER A 170 15.66 -18.66 9.07
CA SER A 170 15.12 -17.44 9.66
C SER A 170 13.79 -17.09 9.02
N THR A 171 12.88 -16.51 9.82
CA THR A 171 11.53 -16.12 9.40
C THR A 171 11.51 -14.66 8.97
N GLY A 172 10.78 -14.35 7.90
CA GLY A 172 10.53 -12.97 7.47
C GLY A 172 9.52 -12.27 8.38
N GLY A 173 9.88 -11.06 8.82
CA GLY A 173 9.09 -10.16 9.64
C GLY A 173 8.27 -9.16 8.81
N ILE A 174 7.54 -8.28 9.48
CA ILE A 174 6.64 -7.29 8.90
C ILE A 174 7.37 -6.40 7.88
N ASP A 175 8.58 -5.95 8.21
CA ASP A 175 9.39 -5.06 7.37
C ASP A 175 9.68 -5.68 5.99
N TYR A 176 10.00 -6.97 5.95
CA TYR A 176 10.19 -7.70 4.69
C TYR A 176 8.89 -7.83 3.87
N TRP A 177 7.73 -7.92 4.53
CA TRP A 177 6.44 -8.09 3.85
C TRP A 177 5.87 -6.79 3.29
N ILE A 178 6.21 -5.65 3.90
CA ILE A 178 5.85 -4.33 3.43
C ILE A 178 6.89 -3.94 2.36
N ALA A 179 6.56 -4.18 1.10
CA ALA A 179 7.39 -3.77 -0.04
C ALA A 179 6.80 -2.56 -0.80
N THR A 180 5.52 -2.30 -0.59
CA THR A 180 4.75 -1.23 -1.24
C THR A 180 3.93 -0.48 -0.18
N ASN A 181 3.55 0.77 -0.48
CA ASN A 181 2.83 1.69 0.42
C ASN A 181 3.67 2.29 1.57
N GLU A 182 4.94 2.56 1.29
CA GLU A 182 5.80 3.34 2.18
C GLU A 182 5.65 4.84 1.87
N THR A 183 5.45 5.64 2.92
CA THR A 183 5.44 7.10 2.82
C THR A 183 6.56 7.66 3.67
N ASP A 184 7.57 8.24 3.02
CA ASP A 184 8.64 8.96 3.72
C ASP A 184 8.21 10.41 4.00
N ALA A 185 8.21 10.79 5.27
CA ALA A 185 7.93 12.15 5.71
C ALA A 185 9.07 13.14 5.38
N SER A 186 10.21 12.67 4.84
CA SER A 186 11.32 13.48 4.36
C SER A 186 11.78 14.58 5.35
N GLY A 187 11.73 14.28 6.66
CA GLY A 187 12.05 15.23 7.72
C GLY A 187 11.07 15.22 8.90
N THR A 188 10.65 16.40 9.34
CA THR A 188 9.73 16.54 10.48
C THR A 188 8.33 16.11 10.06
N LEU A 189 7.82 15.04 10.65
CA LEU A 189 6.44 14.61 10.44
C LEU A 189 5.45 15.74 10.80
N THR A 190 4.66 16.17 9.83
CA THR A 190 3.58 17.16 10.02
C THR A 190 2.21 16.49 10.15
N GLU A 191 1.26 17.19 10.75
CA GLU A 191 -0.12 16.70 10.91
C GLU A 191 -0.79 16.44 9.55
N SER A 192 -0.55 17.30 8.55
CA SER A 192 -1.10 17.14 7.20
C SER A 192 -0.56 15.92 6.46
N GLU A 193 0.74 15.62 6.61
CA GLU A 193 1.35 14.42 6.03
C GLU A 193 0.81 13.16 6.69
N PHE A 194 0.65 13.18 8.02
CA PHE A 194 0.05 12.07 8.75
C PHE A 194 -1.41 11.83 8.37
N GLU A 195 -2.22 12.89 8.19
CA GLU A 195 -3.59 12.75 7.69
C GLU A 195 -3.62 12.19 6.27
N GLY A 196 -2.71 12.63 5.39
CA GLY A 196 -2.54 12.07 4.05
C GLY A 196 -2.26 10.57 4.08
N PHE A 197 -1.35 10.14 4.96
CA PHE A 197 -1.06 8.72 5.20
C PHE A 197 -2.28 7.96 5.75
N LEU A 198 -3.01 8.52 6.72
CA LEU A 198 -4.21 7.86 7.24
C LEU A 198 -5.27 7.68 6.14
N ARG A 199 -5.45 8.65 5.24
CA ARG A 199 -6.40 8.52 4.13
C ARG A 199 -6.06 7.36 3.20
N THR A 200 -4.78 7.08 2.94
CA THR A 200 -4.39 5.91 2.12
C THR A 200 -4.62 4.60 2.88
N VAL A 201 -4.29 4.55 4.17
CA VAL A 201 -4.48 3.35 5.02
C VAL A 201 -5.96 2.99 5.19
N PHE A 202 -6.84 3.99 5.31
CA PHE A 202 -8.28 3.80 5.47
C PHE A 202 -9.06 3.73 4.16
N ARG A 203 -8.42 3.99 3.00
CA ARG A 203 -9.07 3.88 1.69
C ARG A 203 -9.62 2.49 1.43
N TYR A 204 -8.92 1.45 1.90
CA TYR A 204 -9.28 0.06 1.71
C TYR A 204 -9.43 -0.65 3.06
N GLY A 205 -10.32 -1.64 3.14
CA GLY A 205 -10.45 -2.53 4.31
C GLY A 205 -11.35 -2.03 5.44
N SER A 206 -11.09 -2.50 6.66
CA SER A 206 -11.96 -2.28 7.83
C SER A 206 -11.83 -0.88 8.44
N ASN A 207 -12.92 -0.41 9.05
CA ASN A 207 -13.04 0.88 9.74
C ASN A 207 -12.15 1.01 10.98
N SER A 208 -11.56 -0.09 11.47
CA SER A 208 -10.66 -0.09 12.63
C SER A 208 -9.28 -0.64 12.26
N ARG A 209 -8.22 0.10 12.57
CA ARG A 209 -6.82 -0.26 12.33
C ARG A 209 -6.00 -0.05 13.60
N TYR A 210 -5.01 -0.91 13.83
CA TYR A 210 -4.04 -0.76 14.91
C TYR A 210 -2.78 -0.10 14.37
N LEU A 211 -2.30 0.93 15.05
CA LEU A 211 -1.02 1.57 14.77
C LEU A 211 0.03 1.04 15.75
N PHE A 212 1.06 0.38 15.22
CA PHE A 212 2.28 0.06 15.97
C PHE A 212 3.31 1.13 15.66
N SER A 213 3.75 1.87 16.68
CA SER A 213 4.67 2.98 16.49
C SER A 213 5.64 3.12 17.64
N ALA A 214 6.82 3.65 17.35
CA ALA A 214 7.77 4.07 18.38
C ALA A 214 7.15 5.12 19.31
N PRO A 215 7.60 5.19 20.59
CA PRO A 215 7.08 6.16 21.56
C PRO A 215 7.26 7.62 21.11
N LEU A 216 8.25 7.91 20.28
CA LEU A 216 8.49 9.25 19.74
C LEU A 216 7.33 9.70 18.84
N ILE A 217 6.85 8.84 17.94
CA ILE A 217 5.71 9.16 17.05
C ILE A 217 4.45 9.41 17.89
N LEU A 218 4.20 8.56 18.90
CA LEU A 218 3.08 8.76 19.84
C LEU A 218 3.16 10.11 20.57
N SER A 219 4.36 10.53 20.97
CA SER A 219 4.55 11.83 21.61
C SER A 219 4.22 13.01 20.68
N VAL A 220 4.58 12.92 19.40
CA VAL A 220 4.26 13.94 18.39
C VAL A 220 2.75 14.00 18.12
N ILE A 221 2.09 12.85 17.98
CA ILE A 221 0.62 12.78 17.85
C ILE A 221 -0.06 13.39 19.08
N SER A 222 0.45 13.11 20.28
CA SER A 222 -0.08 13.69 21.52
C SER A 222 0.08 15.22 21.58
N LEU A 223 1.16 15.75 21.01
CA LEU A 223 1.41 17.20 20.91
C LEU A 223 0.39 17.87 19.98
N TRP A 224 0.06 17.25 18.85
CA TRP A 224 -0.98 17.76 17.94
C TRP A 224 -2.35 17.80 18.65
N ALA A 225 -2.69 16.75 19.39
CA ALA A 225 -3.94 16.69 20.17
C ALA A 225 -4.03 17.80 21.24
N GLN A 226 -2.91 18.17 21.88
CA GLN A 226 -2.88 19.27 22.86
C GLN A 226 -3.20 20.63 22.22
N LYS A 227 -2.70 20.91 21.02
CA LYS A 227 -2.98 22.17 20.31
C LYS A 227 -4.48 22.40 20.09
N ILE A 228 -5.23 21.32 19.82
CA ILE A 228 -6.69 21.38 19.65
C ILE A 228 -7.36 21.77 20.98
N ARG A 229 -6.92 21.20 22.10
CA ARG A 229 -7.46 21.51 23.44
C ARG A 229 -7.27 22.98 23.81
N ASP A 230 -6.12 23.55 23.50
CA ASP A 230 -5.83 24.96 23.80
C ASP A 230 -6.66 25.91 22.94
N ARG A 231 -7.03 25.53 21.70
CA ARG A 231 -7.94 26.32 20.86
C ARG A 231 -9.39 26.33 21.34
N PHE A 232 -9.86 25.27 22.01
CA PHE A 232 -11.17 25.28 22.66
C PHE A 232 -11.17 26.14 23.94
N ASN A 233 -10.07 26.16 24.68
CA ASN A 233 -9.93 27.01 25.87
C ASN A 233 -9.62 28.48 25.53
N GLY A 234 -9.03 28.77 24.37
CA GLY A 234 -8.74 30.14 23.91
C GLY A 234 -9.98 30.97 23.54
N VAL A 235 -11.10 30.32 23.19
CA VAL A 235 -12.39 30.99 22.93
C VAL A 235 -13.21 31.18 24.21
N LEU A 236 -13.03 30.30 25.21
CA LEU A 236 -13.70 30.43 26.52
C LEU A 236 -12.94 31.33 27.53
N GLY A 237 -11.66 31.63 27.25
CA GLY A 237 -10.78 32.40 28.14
C GLY A 237 -10.89 33.93 28.09
N LEU A 238 -11.70 34.50 27.18
CA LEU A 238 -11.87 35.96 27.06
C LEU A 238 -13.16 36.53 27.67
N LEU A 239 -13.97 35.71 28.36
CA LEU A 239 -15.31 36.11 28.81
C LEU A 239 -15.65 35.77 30.28
N CYS A 240 -14.69 35.81 31.21
CA CYS A 240 -15.00 35.74 32.64
C CYS A 240 -14.32 36.83 33.49
N ARG A 241 -15.03 37.97 33.59
CA ARG A 241 -15.19 38.91 34.72
C ARG A 241 -13.99 39.20 35.66
N LYS A 242 -13.48 40.43 35.55
CA LYS A 242 -13.20 41.27 36.72
C LYS A 242 -14.53 41.70 37.36
N ILE A 243 -14.83 41.18 38.54
CA ILE A 243 -15.27 41.96 39.71
C ILE A 243 -14.49 41.39 40.89
#